data_AF-A0A0B8Q7U8-F1
#
_entry.id   AF-A0A0B8Q7U8-F1
#
_cell.length_a   1.000
_cell.length_b   1.000
_cell.length_c   1.000
_cell.angle_alpha   90.00
_cell.angle_beta   90.00
_cell.angle_gamma   90.00
#
_symmetry.space_group_name_H-M   'P 1'
#
loop_
_entity.id
_entity.type
_entity.pdbx_description
1 polymer ?
#
loop_
_entity_poly.entity_id
_entity_poly.type
_entity_poly.pdbx_seq_one_letter_code
_entity_poly.pdbx_strand_id
1 'polypeptide(L)' 'MRSVVSEGDNVVTEVAVSDGNLNDTAITFHTVKDGLISKQREFWPDPMKAQEWRSEWVESQSDL' A
#
# COMPACT_ATOMS: atom_id res chain seq x y z
N MET A 1 -5.10 -8.64 0.16
CA MET A 1 -4.54 -7.78 -0.91
C MET A 1 -5.54 -6.66 -1.14
N ARG A 2 -5.10 -5.39 -1.07
CA ARG A 2 -5.97 -4.22 -1.30
C ARG A 2 -5.94 -3.78 -2.75
N SER A 3 -4.76 -3.63 -3.33
CA SER A 3 -4.60 -3.26 -4.74
C SER A 3 -3.35 -3.88 -5.35
N VAL A 4 -3.37 -4.03 -6.68
CA VAL A 4 -2.21 -4.38 -7.51
C VAL A 4 -2.27 -3.59 -8.80
N VAL A 5 -1.14 -3.01 -9.19
CA VAL A 5 -0.98 -2.27 -10.44
C VAL A 5 0.29 -2.77 -11.13
N SER A 6 0.23 -2.97 -12.44
CA SER A 6 1.36 -3.44 -13.24
C SER A 6 1.53 -2.62 -14.50
N GLU A 7 2.77 -2.23 -14.80
CA GLU A 7 3.16 -1.58 -16.05
C GLU A 7 4.51 -2.13 -16.51
N GLY A 8 4.51 -2.87 -17.63
CA GLY A 8 5.68 -3.61 -18.11
C GLY A 8 6.21 -4.57 -17.04
N ASP A 9 7.50 -4.43 -16.73
CA ASP A 9 8.20 -5.23 -15.72
C ASP A 9 7.99 -4.72 -14.28
N ASN A 10 7.25 -3.62 -14.07
CA ASN A 10 7.05 -3.06 -12.75
C ASN A 10 5.68 -3.45 -12.20
N VAL A 11 5.66 -3.94 -10.95
CA VAL A 11 4.43 -4.28 -10.24
C VAL A 11 4.45 -3.60 -8.88
N VAL A 12 3.36 -2.94 -8.51
CA VAL A 12 3.15 -2.37 -7.18
C VAL A 12 1.99 -3.09 -6.53
N THR A 13 2.19 -3.55 -5.29
CA THR A 13 1.14 -4.14 -4.47
C THR A 13 0.92 -3.30 -3.22
N GLU A 14 -0.34 -3.19 -2.81
CA GLU A 14 -0.74 -2.73 -1.49
C GLU A 14 -1.40 -3.89 -0.75
N VAL A 15 -0.83 -4.26 0.39
CA VAL A 15 -1.33 -5.37 1.20
C VAL A 15 -1.51 -4.96 2.66
N ALA A 16 -2.64 -5.39 3.25
CA ALA A 16 -2.80 -5.40 4.69
C ALA A 16 -2.05 -6.61 5.25
N VAL A 17 -1.23 -6.40 6.26
CA VAL A 17 -0.44 -7.42 6.95
C VAL A 17 -0.82 -7.40 8.42
N SER A 18 -1.05 -8.58 9.01
CA SER A 18 -1.36 -8.69 10.42
C SER A 18 -0.79 -9.98 11.00
N ASP A 19 -0.29 -9.90 12.23
CA ASP A 19 0.08 -11.04 13.08
C ASP A 19 -1.03 -11.38 14.10
N GLY A 20 -2.21 -10.76 13.97
CA GLY A 20 -3.32 -10.85 14.93
C GLY A 20 -3.30 -9.76 16.02
N ASN A 21 -2.17 -9.10 16.24
CA ASN A 21 -2.02 -8.01 17.22
C ASN A 21 -1.81 -6.65 16.53
N LEU A 22 -0.99 -6.63 15.48
CA LEU A 22 -0.68 -5.46 14.66
C LEU A 22 -1.38 -5.56 13.32
N ASN A 23 -1.74 -4.40 12.76
CA ASN A 23 -2.30 -4.28 11.42
C ASN A 23 -1.52 -3.20 10.68
N ASP A 24 -0.69 -3.62 9.74
CA ASP A 24 0.15 -2.74 8.94
C ASP A 24 -0.26 -2.76 7.48
N THR A 25 0.22 -1.74 6.76
CA THR A 25 0.11 -1.67 5.30
C THR A 25 1.51 -1.78 4.71
N ALA A 26 1.73 -2.74 3.83
CA ALA A 26 2.94 -2.81 3.04
C ALA A 26 2.67 -2.38 1.60
N ILE A 27 3.43 -1.40 1.13
CA ILE A 27 3.50 -1.00 -0.28
C ILE A 27 4.77 -1.59 -0.87
N THR A 28 4.63 -2.57 -1.76
CA THR A 28 5.78 -3.29 -2.32
C THR A 28 5.93 -3.01 -3.81
N PHE A 29 7.11 -2.55 -4.19
CA PHE A 29 7.53 -2.37 -5.58
C PHE A 29 8.38 -3.56 -6.01
N HIS A 30 7.91 -4.29 -7.02
CA HIS A 30 8.62 -5.39 -7.65
C HIS A 30 9.09 -5.00 -9.05
N THR A 31 10.28 -5.46 -9.42
CA THR A 31 10.71 -5.52 -10.83
C THR A 31 10.77 -6.98 -11.26
N VAL A 32 9.96 -7.36 -12.23
CA VAL A 32 9.92 -8.70 -12.82
C VAL A 32 10.86 -8.78 -14.01
N LYS A 33 11.67 -9.83 -14.10
CA LYS A 33 12.50 -10.13 -15.27
C LYS A 33 12.43 -11.63 -15.54
N ASP A 34 12.24 -12.01 -16.80
CA ASP A 34 12.12 -13.41 -17.22
C ASP A 34 11.09 -14.20 -16.40
N GLY A 35 9.98 -13.53 -16.04
CA GLY A 35 8.90 -14.12 -15.24
C GLY A 35 9.19 -14.26 -13.74
N LEU A 36 10.33 -13.75 -13.24
CA LEU A 36 10.74 -13.84 -11.84
C LEU A 36 10.87 -12.45 -11.21
N ILE A 37 10.61 -12.33 -9.90
CA ILE A 37 10.89 -11.10 -9.16
C ILE A 37 12.41 -10.95 -9.04
N SER A 38 12.97 -9.96 -9.72
CA SER A 38 14.40 -9.65 -9.74
C SER A 38 14.82 -8.60 -8.71
N LYS A 39 13.87 -7.77 -8.27
CA LYS A 39 14.08 -6.74 -7.24
C LYS A 39 12.80 -6.50 -6.48
N GLN A 40 12.94 -6.22 -5.18
CA GLN A 40 11.86 -5.81 -4.30
C GLN A 40 12.30 -4.62 -3.45
N ARG A 41 11.41 -3.65 -3.27
CA ARG A 41 11.54 -2.56 -2.29
C ARG A 41 10.20 -2.38 -1.60
N GLU A 42 10.23 -2.33 -0.27
CA GLU A 42 9.03 -2.20 0.54
C GLU A 42 9.00 -0.87 1.30
N PHE A 43 7.80 -0.35 1.47
CA PHE A 43 7.50 0.75 2.35
C PHE A 43 6.40 0.32 3.32
N TRP A 44 6.65 0.57 4.60
CA TRP A 44 5.78 0.22 5.71
C TRP A 44 5.39 1.52 6.43
N PRO A 45 4.44 2.29 5.90
CA PRO A 45 4.01 3.54 6.51
C PRO A 45 3.25 3.29 7.81
N ASP A 46 3.63 4.03 8.85
CA ASP A 46 2.85 4.08 10.09
C ASP A 46 1.47 4.73 9.83
N PRO A 47 0.40 4.23 10.46
CA PRO A 47 -0.90 4.87 10.38
C PRO A 47 -0.84 6.27 11.03
N MET A 48 -1.36 7.26 10.31
CA MET A 48 -1.43 8.64 10.77
C MET A 48 -2.87 9.13 10.79
N LYS A 49 -3.25 9.83 11.87
CA LYS A 49 -4.56 10.50 11.94
C LYS A 49 -4.67 11.59 10.87
N ALA A 50 -5.83 11.65 10.22
CA ALA A 50 -6.14 12.77 9.33
C ALA A 50 -6.09 14.09 10.12
N GLN A 51 -5.49 15.11 9.52
CA GLN A 51 -5.34 16.43 10.15
C GLN A 51 -6.65 17.22 10.04
N GLU A 52 -7.07 17.88 11.13
CA GLU A 52 -8.37 18.55 11.20
C GLU A 52 -8.56 19.66 10.17
N TRP A 53 -7.49 20.44 9.90
CA TRP A 53 -7.57 21.61 9.03
C TRP A 53 -8.02 21.30 7.59
N ARG A 54 -7.93 20.03 7.15
CA ARG A 54 -8.33 19.60 5.80
C ARG A 54 -9.67 18.87 5.74
N SER A 55 -10.46 18.86 6.82
CA SER A 55 -11.74 18.13 6.90
C SER A 55 -12.72 18.51 5.79
N GLU A 56 -12.82 19.81 5.48
CA GLU A 56 -13.80 20.34 4.53
C GLU A 56 -13.49 19.98 3.05
N TRP A 57 -12.31 19.42 2.78
CA TRP A 57 -11.86 19.13 1.41
C TRP A 57 -11.60 17.64 1.17
N VAL A 58 -11.95 16.76 2.11
CA VAL A 58 -11.77 15.32 1.98
C VAL A 58 -13.04 14.58 2.33
N GLU A 59 -13.25 13.44 1.69
CA GLU A 59 -14.26 12.48 2.10
C GLU A 59 -13.67 11.57 3.19
N SER A 60 -14.42 11.35 4.27
CA SER A 60 -14.01 10.39 5.29
C SER A 60 -14.20 8.97 4.75
N GLN A 61 -13.20 8.11 4.93
CA GLN A 61 -13.33 6.70 4.53
C GLN A 61 -14.40 5.92 5.31
N SER A 62 -14.98 6.50 6.37
CA SER A 62 -16.15 5.94 7.06
C SER A 62 -17.46 6.07 6.28
N ASP A 63 -17.47 6.91 5.25
CA ASP A 63 -18.70 7.33 4.56
C ASP A 63 -18.90 6.56 3.24
N LEU A 64 -18.07 5.53 2.99
CA LEU A 64 -18.13 4.57 1.88
C LEU A 64 -18.43 3.16 2.36
#